data_AF-E8LY33-F1
#
_entry.id   AF-E8LY33-F1
#
_cell.length_a   1.000
_cell.length_b   1.000
_cell.length_c   1.000
_cell.angle_alpha   90.00
_cell.angle_beta   90.00
_cell.angle_gamma   90.00
#
_symmetry.space_group_name_H-M   'P 1'
#
loop_
_entity.id
_entity.type
_entity.pdbx_description
1 polymer ?
#
loop_
_entity_poly.entity_id
_entity_poly.type
_entity_poly.pdbx_seq_one_letter_code
_entity_poly.pdbx_strand_id
1 'polypeptide(L)'
;MQFEQYYQQVRRKQKTDALMWSGMFMLLYLLSGHFAEFSLRQIINNAPSLFDYIYDTIPDLSWQHLFAGRDESGHAVPGSLIYWGYRLHIQLPLLWETLNVAMAATLVSSVVAIVLAFLCASNGYAPAPVRVGVRSFVAFLRTMPELAWAVMFVMAFGVGTFPGFVALTLHSIGSLTKLFYESIEAISDKPVRGLTSCGSSPIQRVRFAFWPQVKPTVLSFVFLRFEVNFRSSTILGLVGAGGIGQELMTNISLGRNDQVSITLMLIIIVVGIIDSLSGVLRKKVISGGA
;
A
#
# COMPACT_ATOMS: atom_id res chain seq x y z
N MET A 1 -2.23 47.35 -37.13
CA MET A 1 -0.92 46.84 -37.58
C MET A 1 -0.01 46.35 -36.45
N GLN A 2 0.11 47.05 -35.31
CA GLN A 2 0.96 46.61 -34.18
C GLN A 2 0.51 45.28 -33.52
N PHE A 3 -0.80 45.03 -33.42
CA PHE A 3 -1.34 43.79 -32.84
C PHE A 3 -0.98 42.53 -33.66
N GLU A 4 -1.01 42.62 -35.00
CA GLU A 4 -0.63 41.48 -35.85
C GLU A 4 0.87 41.17 -35.77
N GLN A 5 1.72 42.20 -35.69
CA GLN A 5 3.16 42.03 -35.50
C GLN A 5 3.47 41.38 -34.14
N TYR A 6 2.80 41.82 -33.07
CA TYR A 6 2.91 41.20 -31.75
C TYR A 6 2.42 39.74 -31.75
N TYR A 7 1.28 39.45 -32.37
CA TYR A 7 0.75 38.08 -32.46
C TYR A 7 1.68 37.15 -33.25
N GLN A 8 2.28 37.63 -34.35
CA GLN A 8 3.27 36.87 -35.10
C GLN A 8 4.56 36.62 -34.32
N GLN A 9 5.01 37.58 -33.50
CA GLN A 9 6.17 37.43 -32.62
C GLN A 9 5.91 36.40 -31.51
N VAL A 10 4.75 36.45 -30.84
CA VAL A 10 4.36 35.48 -29.79
C VAL A 10 4.24 34.08 -30.39
N ARG A 11 3.59 33.92 -31.55
CA ARG A 11 3.44 32.63 -32.23
C ARG A 11 4.78 32.05 -32.68
N ARG A 12 5.72 32.87 -33.14
CA ARG A 12 7.09 32.41 -33.47
C ARG A 12 7.84 31.96 -32.22
N LYS A 13 7.78 32.74 -31.14
CA LYS A 13 8.43 32.40 -29.86
C LYS A 13 7.87 31.09 -29.29
N GLN A 14 6.54 30.93 -29.26
CA GLN A 14 5.89 29.68 -28.85
C GLN A 14 6.29 28.49 -29.73
N LYS A 15 6.42 28.67 -31.04
CA LYS A 15 6.90 27.60 -31.93
C LYS A 15 8.36 27.23 -31.67
N THR A 16 9.24 28.21 -31.48
CA THR A 16 10.66 27.97 -31.17
C THR A 16 10.83 27.31 -29.81
N ASP A 17 10.10 27.79 -28.79
CA ASP A 17 10.12 27.21 -27.45
C ASP A 17 9.57 25.78 -27.48
N ALA A 18 8.44 25.53 -28.16
CA ALA A 18 7.88 24.18 -28.30
C ALA A 18 8.82 23.21 -29.02
N LEU A 19 9.52 23.66 -30.07
CA LEU A 19 10.54 22.87 -30.76
C LEU A 19 11.78 22.61 -29.90
N MET A 20 12.18 23.59 -29.09
CA MET A 20 13.31 23.44 -28.16
C MET A 20 12.97 22.44 -27.04
N TRP A 21 11.79 22.56 -26.43
CA TRP A 21 11.32 21.65 -25.38
C TRP A 21 11.09 20.24 -25.93
N SER A 22 10.50 20.09 -27.13
CA SER A 22 10.32 18.78 -27.75
C SER A 22 11.65 18.15 -28.17
N GLY A 23 12.59 18.94 -28.68
CA GLY A 23 13.94 18.49 -29.00
C GLY A 23 14.72 18.05 -27.76
N MET A 24 14.64 18.82 -26.67
CA MET A 24 15.24 18.46 -25.39
C MET A 24 14.61 17.18 -24.81
N PHE A 25 13.29 17.05 -24.87
CA PHE A 25 12.59 15.84 -24.43
C PHE A 25 12.97 14.62 -25.26
N MET A 26 13.07 14.78 -26.58
CA MET A 26 13.54 13.73 -27.50
C MET A 26 14.99 13.33 -27.20
N LEU A 27 15.86 14.30 -26.93
CA LEU A 27 17.26 14.04 -26.57
C LEU A 27 17.37 13.34 -25.22
N LEU A 28 16.59 13.75 -24.22
CA LEU A 28 16.49 13.06 -22.94
C LEU A 28 15.95 11.64 -23.08
N TYR A 29 14.95 11.42 -23.95
CA TYR A 29 14.43 10.09 -24.25
C TYR A 29 15.49 9.19 -24.90
N LEU A 30 16.23 9.71 -25.88
CA LEU A 30 17.29 8.97 -26.57
C LEU A 30 18.48 8.66 -25.63
N LEU A 31 18.89 9.63 -24.80
CA LEU A 31 19.92 9.41 -23.78
C LEU A 31 19.46 8.40 -22.73
N SER A 32 18.23 8.53 -22.23
CA SER A 32 17.63 7.57 -21.31
C SER A 32 17.58 6.18 -21.92
N GLY A 33 17.17 6.06 -23.20
CA GLY A 33 17.12 4.79 -23.91
C GLY A 33 18.49 4.15 -24.09
N HIS A 34 19.54 4.96 -24.25
CA HIS A 34 20.92 4.47 -24.33
C HIS A 34 21.42 3.90 -22.99
N PHE A 35 21.13 4.57 -21.87
CA PHE A 35 21.57 4.11 -20.55
C PHE A 35 20.68 3.03 -19.92
N ALA A 36 19.38 3.02 -20.23
CA ALA A 36 18.41 2.16 -19.57
C ALA A 36 18.25 0.77 -20.23
N GLU A 37 19.04 0.43 -21.26
CA GLU A 37 18.88 -0.78 -22.11
C GLU A 37 17.46 -0.98 -22.69
N PHE A 38 16.57 0.00 -22.54
CA PHE A 38 15.16 -0.08 -22.89
C PHE A 38 14.99 0.05 -24.40
N SER A 39 15.17 -1.07 -25.11
CA SER A 39 14.95 -1.15 -26.55
C SER A 39 13.55 -1.67 -26.85
N LEU A 40 12.84 -1.02 -27.78
CA LEU A 40 11.54 -1.48 -28.26
C LEU A 40 11.61 -2.93 -28.79
N ARG A 41 12.79 -3.33 -29.30
CA ARG A 41 13.08 -4.69 -29.75
C ARG A 41 13.09 -5.70 -28.61
N GLN A 42 13.68 -5.41 -27.44
CA GLN A 42 13.61 -6.30 -26.28
C GLN A 42 12.18 -6.49 -25.80
N ILE A 43 11.36 -5.44 -25.81
CA ILE A 43 9.94 -5.53 -25.41
C ILE A 43 9.19 -6.48 -26.35
N ILE A 44 9.32 -6.29 -27.67
CA ILE A 44 8.64 -7.14 -28.66
C ILE A 44 9.13 -8.58 -28.57
N ASN A 45 10.43 -8.79 -28.34
CA ASN A 45 11.02 -10.13 -28.27
C ASN A 45 10.65 -10.89 -26.99
N ASN A 46 10.54 -10.19 -25.85
CA ASN A 46 10.21 -10.82 -24.56
C ASN A 46 8.71 -10.79 -24.24
N ALA A 47 7.90 -10.05 -25.00
CA ALA A 47 6.46 -10.00 -24.80
C ALA A 47 5.78 -11.38 -24.84
N PRO A 48 6.13 -12.32 -25.75
CA PRO A 48 5.57 -13.67 -25.73
C PRO A 48 5.82 -14.41 -24.41
N SER A 49 7.03 -14.29 -23.85
CA SER A 49 7.42 -14.98 -22.62
C SER A 49 6.58 -14.58 -21.39
N LEU A 50 6.05 -13.35 -21.39
CA LEU A 50 5.12 -12.91 -20.35
C LEU A 50 3.79 -13.68 -20.44
N PHE A 51 3.30 -13.94 -21.65
CA PHE A 51 2.08 -14.70 -21.85
C PHE A 51 2.28 -16.19 -21.59
N ASP A 52 3.45 -16.74 -21.91
CA ASP A 52 3.81 -18.12 -21.58
C ASP A 52 3.71 -18.36 -20.07
N TYR A 53 4.29 -17.46 -19.25
CA TYR A 53 4.22 -17.57 -17.79
C TYR A 53 2.78 -17.48 -17.25
N ILE A 54 1.94 -16.60 -17.82
CA ILE A 54 0.54 -16.49 -17.44
C ILE A 54 -0.20 -17.79 -17.79
N TYR A 55 0.02 -18.34 -18.98
CA TYR A 55 -0.61 -19.57 -19.44
C TYR A 55 -0.21 -20.75 -18.56
N ASP A 56 1.08 -20.88 -18.25
CA ASP A 56 1.62 -21.94 -17.39
C ASP A 56 1.11 -21.85 -15.94
N THR A 57 0.74 -20.65 -15.49
CA THR A 57 0.19 -20.43 -14.15
C THR A 57 -1.29 -20.81 -14.07
N ILE A 58 -2.07 -20.69 -15.16
CA ILE A 58 -3.50 -21.00 -15.14
C ILE A 58 -3.72 -22.48 -14.79
N PRO A 59 -4.63 -22.79 -13.83
CA PRO A 59 -4.87 -24.17 -13.47
C PRO A 59 -5.60 -24.92 -14.60
N ASP A 60 -5.11 -26.11 -14.92
CA ASP A 60 -5.75 -27.01 -15.90
C ASP A 60 -6.97 -27.71 -15.27
N LEU A 61 -8.06 -26.95 -15.10
CA LEU A 61 -9.32 -27.46 -14.54
C LEU A 61 -10.17 -28.07 -15.64
N SER A 62 -10.41 -29.37 -15.56
CA SER A 62 -11.24 -30.08 -16.54
C SER A 62 -12.69 -30.16 -16.06
N TRP A 63 -13.64 -29.74 -16.89
CA TRP A 63 -15.07 -29.73 -16.54
C TRP A 63 -15.60 -31.12 -16.13
N GLN A 64 -15.01 -32.17 -16.70
CA GLN A 64 -15.38 -33.56 -16.44
C GLN A 64 -14.91 -34.06 -15.06
N HIS A 65 -13.79 -33.54 -14.54
CA HIS A 65 -13.21 -33.95 -13.27
C HIS A 65 -13.26 -32.85 -12.20
N LEU A 66 -13.96 -31.74 -12.45
CA LEU A 66 -13.97 -30.56 -11.59
C LEU A 66 -14.40 -30.90 -10.14
N PHE A 67 -15.44 -31.72 -10.01
CA PHE A 67 -15.97 -32.21 -8.73
C PHE A 67 -15.60 -33.68 -8.46
N ALA A 68 -14.62 -34.23 -9.21
CA ALA A 68 -14.10 -35.55 -8.92
C ALA A 68 -13.43 -35.55 -7.52
N GLY A 69 -13.68 -36.64 -6.79
CA GLY A 69 -13.15 -36.84 -5.46
C GLY A 69 -11.66 -37.21 -5.47
N ARG A 70 -11.31 -38.13 -4.57
CA ARG A 70 -10.03 -38.83 -4.63
C ARG A 70 -10.17 -40.07 -5.49
N ASP A 71 -9.11 -40.44 -6.20
CA ASP A 71 -9.05 -41.69 -6.94
C ASP A 71 -9.06 -42.91 -5.99
N GLU A 72 -9.12 -44.10 -6.57
CA GLU A 72 -9.13 -45.38 -5.82
C GLU A 72 -7.87 -45.57 -4.95
N SER A 73 -6.80 -44.85 -5.24
CA SER A 73 -5.54 -44.85 -4.49
C SER A 73 -5.45 -43.73 -3.43
N GLY A 74 -6.50 -42.92 -3.28
CA GLY A 74 -6.57 -41.83 -2.31
C GLY A 74 -5.89 -40.53 -2.73
N HIS A 75 -5.39 -40.42 -3.97
CA HIS A 75 -4.80 -39.19 -4.51
C HIS A 75 -5.89 -38.27 -5.09
N ALA A 76 -5.65 -36.96 -5.05
CA ALA A 76 -6.56 -36.01 -5.68
C ALA A 76 -6.45 -36.13 -7.21
N VAL A 77 -7.59 -36.24 -7.89
CA VAL A 77 -7.63 -36.42 -9.34
C VAL A 77 -7.07 -35.16 -10.03
N PRO A 78 -6.06 -35.27 -10.92
CA PRO A 78 -5.54 -34.12 -11.67
C PRO A 78 -6.67 -33.37 -12.41
N GLY A 79 -6.65 -32.04 -12.32
CA GLY A 79 -7.69 -31.17 -12.90
C GLY A 79 -9.00 -31.07 -12.12
N SER A 80 -9.09 -31.68 -10.93
CA SER A 80 -10.16 -31.45 -9.95
C SER A 80 -9.88 -30.26 -9.03
N LEU A 81 -10.93 -29.70 -8.42
CA LEU A 81 -10.77 -28.65 -7.40
C LEU A 81 -10.01 -29.14 -6.15
N ILE A 82 -10.13 -30.43 -5.82
CA ILE A 82 -9.41 -31.04 -4.69
C ILE A 82 -7.91 -31.09 -4.99
N TYR A 83 -7.53 -31.39 -6.24
CA TYR A 83 -6.13 -31.35 -6.66
C TYR A 83 -5.60 -29.93 -6.65
N TRP A 84 -6.33 -28.94 -7.18
CA TRP A 84 -5.88 -27.56 -7.13
C TRP A 84 -5.73 -27.04 -5.69
N GLY A 85 -6.67 -27.43 -4.82
CA GLY A 85 -6.76 -27.01 -3.41
C GLY A 85 -6.07 -27.88 -2.38
N TYR A 86 -5.20 -28.83 -2.74
CA TYR A 86 -4.70 -29.81 -1.77
C TYR A 86 -3.90 -29.18 -0.60
N ARG A 87 -3.26 -28.02 -0.81
CA ARG A 87 -2.50 -27.28 0.22
C ARG A 87 -3.27 -26.14 0.88
N LEU A 88 -4.59 -26.06 0.71
CA LEU A 88 -5.42 -25.04 1.38
C LEU A 88 -5.26 -25.07 2.91
N HIS A 89 -5.05 -26.26 3.48
CA HIS A 89 -4.80 -26.43 4.91
C HIS A 89 -3.52 -25.74 5.40
N ILE A 90 -2.58 -25.42 4.51
CA ILE A 90 -1.35 -24.64 4.79
C ILE A 90 -1.55 -23.17 4.42
N GLN A 91 -2.15 -22.91 3.25
CA GLN A 91 -2.33 -21.55 2.72
C GLN A 91 -3.29 -20.71 3.56
N LEU A 92 -4.39 -21.28 4.05
CA LEU A 92 -5.39 -20.56 4.84
C LEU A 92 -4.83 -20.06 6.19
N PRO A 93 -4.10 -20.87 6.99
CA PRO A 93 -3.40 -20.36 8.17
C PRO A 93 -2.37 -19.27 7.87
N LEU A 94 -1.62 -19.39 6.77
CA LEU A 94 -0.63 -18.37 6.38
C LEU A 94 -1.27 -17.06 5.93
N LEU A 95 -2.42 -17.12 5.24
CA LEU A 95 -3.23 -15.93 4.94
C LEU A 95 -3.74 -15.26 6.20
N TRP A 96 -4.20 -16.07 7.17
CA TRP A 96 -4.62 -15.56 8.47
C TRP A 96 -3.45 -14.91 9.22
N GLU A 97 -2.25 -15.48 9.15
CA GLU A 97 -1.04 -14.90 9.72
C GLU A 97 -0.70 -13.55 9.07
N THR A 98 -0.70 -13.47 7.73
CA THR A 98 -0.51 -12.21 6.98
C THR A 98 -1.55 -11.16 7.36
N LEU A 99 -2.81 -11.56 7.52
CA LEU A 99 -3.89 -10.67 7.94
C LEU A 99 -3.63 -10.10 9.34
N ASN A 100 -3.26 -10.95 10.30
CA ASN A 100 -2.96 -10.53 11.68
C ASN A 100 -1.75 -9.61 11.75
N VAL A 101 -0.68 -9.90 10.99
CA VAL A 101 0.51 -9.03 10.91
C VAL A 101 0.12 -7.64 10.40
N ALA A 102 -0.67 -7.56 9.34
CA ALA A 102 -1.16 -6.30 8.79
C ALA A 102 -2.07 -5.54 9.78
N MET A 103 -2.98 -6.24 10.46
CA MET A 103 -3.84 -5.64 11.50
C MET A 103 -3.00 -5.12 12.66
N ALA A 104 -2.09 -5.93 13.21
CA ALA A 104 -1.25 -5.57 14.34
C ALA A 104 -0.35 -4.37 14.02
N ALA A 105 0.32 -4.40 12.87
CA ALA A 105 1.17 -3.29 12.43
C ALA A 105 0.35 -2.00 12.27
N THR A 106 -0.88 -2.09 11.75
CA THR A 106 -1.77 -0.94 11.58
C THR A 106 -2.24 -0.38 12.93
N LEU A 107 -2.64 -1.24 13.87
CA LEU A 107 -3.09 -0.81 15.19
C LEU A 107 -1.97 -0.13 15.98
N VAL A 108 -0.80 -0.78 16.06
CA VAL A 108 0.35 -0.24 16.79
C VAL A 108 0.80 1.08 16.17
N SER A 109 0.94 1.12 14.84
CA SER A 109 1.34 2.35 14.15
C SER A 109 0.32 3.47 14.31
N SER A 110 -0.98 3.17 14.29
CA SER A 110 -2.04 4.17 14.48
C SER A 110 -1.99 4.80 15.87
N VAL A 111 -1.81 4.00 16.92
CA VAL A 111 -1.71 4.50 18.30
C VAL A 111 -0.49 5.41 18.44
N VAL A 112 0.68 4.97 17.98
CA VAL A 112 1.91 5.77 18.03
C VAL A 112 1.77 7.03 17.17
N ALA A 113 1.19 6.91 15.97
CA ALA A 113 0.99 8.02 15.06
C ALA A 113 0.05 9.10 15.61
N ILE A 114 -1.00 8.74 16.36
CA ILE A 114 -1.88 9.72 17.03
C ILE A 114 -1.05 10.57 18.01
N VAL A 115 -0.23 9.92 18.84
CA VAL A 115 0.62 10.64 19.81
C VAL A 115 1.62 11.56 19.10
N LEU A 116 2.33 11.05 18.10
CA LEU A 116 3.30 11.84 17.35
C LEU A 116 2.63 12.96 16.54
N ALA A 117 1.40 12.77 16.06
CA ALA A 117 0.68 13.76 15.28
C ALA A 117 0.38 15.02 16.10
N PHE A 118 0.02 14.87 17.39
CA PHE A 118 -0.17 16.02 18.28
C PHE A 118 1.14 16.79 18.53
N LEU A 119 2.29 16.11 18.56
CA LEU A 119 3.60 16.75 18.65
C LEU A 119 4.02 17.44 17.34
N CYS A 120 3.58 16.91 16.21
CA CYS A 120 3.90 17.42 14.89
C CYS A 120 3.01 18.59 14.44
N ALA A 121 1.77 18.70 14.93
CA ALA A 121 0.82 19.69 14.45
C ALA A 121 1.26 21.14 14.77
N SER A 122 1.14 22.07 13.81
CA SER A 122 1.49 23.49 13.99
C SER A 122 0.55 24.21 14.95
N ASN A 123 -0.73 23.84 14.94
CA ASN A 123 -1.73 24.28 15.92
C ASN A 123 -1.67 23.50 17.25
N GLY A 124 -0.71 22.57 17.39
CA GLY A 124 -0.44 21.84 18.63
C GLY A 124 0.42 22.64 19.61
N TYR A 125 0.42 22.21 20.87
CA TYR A 125 1.14 22.85 21.98
C TYR A 125 2.65 22.57 22.02
N ALA A 126 3.20 21.80 21.06
CA ALA A 126 4.60 21.41 21.08
C ALA A 126 5.55 22.58 20.69
N PRO A 127 6.71 22.72 21.38
CA PRO A 127 7.74 23.69 21.00
C PRO A 127 8.25 23.48 19.57
N ALA A 128 8.64 24.56 18.88
CA ALA A 128 9.10 24.50 17.50
C ALA A 128 10.26 23.50 17.25
N PRO A 129 11.29 23.40 18.10
CA PRO A 129 12.37 22.42 17.91
C PRO A 129 11.89 20.97 17.98
N VAL A 130 11.00 20.65 18.93
CA VAL A 130 10.41 19.31 19.08
C VAL A 130 9.62 18.94 17.83
N ARG A 131 8.77 19.86 17.36
CA ARG A 131 7.98 19.66 16.15
C ARG A 131 8.85 19.38 14.93
N VAL A 132 9.93 20.13 14.74
CA VAL A 132 10.87 19.90 13.62
C VAL A 132 11.57 18.54 13.77
N GLY A 133 12.07 18.22 14.96
CA GLY A 133 12.74 16.94 15.22
C GLY A 133 11.84 15.73 14.96
N VAL A 134 10.61 15.74 15.48
CA VAL A 134 9.65 14.65 15.25
C VAL A 134 9.25 14.56 13.78
N ARG A 135 9.01 15.69 13.10
CA ARG A 135 8.71 15.69 11.65
C ARG A 135 9.85 15.13 10.83
N SER A 136 11.09 15.45 11.15
CA SER A 136 12.26 14.90 10.47
C SER A 136 12.40 13.40 10.71
N PHE A 137 12.18 12.92 11.93
CA PHE A 137 12.20 11.49 12.25
C PHE A 137 11.09 10.72 11.51
N VAL A 138 9.86 11.24 11.54
CA VAL A 138 8.71 10.71 10.79
C VAL A 138 8.98 10.68 9.29
N ALA A 139 9.63 11.73 8.76
CA ALA A 139 10.05 11.78 7.37
C ALA A 139 11.08 10.69 7.04
N PHE A 140 12.06 10.47 7.91
CA PHE A 140 13.04 9.39 7.75
C PHE A 140 12.39 8.01 7.69
N LEU A 141 11.47 7.69 8.62
CA LEU A 141 10.79 6.39 8.66
C LEU A 141 10.08 6.02 7.35
N ARG A 142 9.48 7.01 6.68
CA ARG A 142 8.74 6.82 5.42
C ARG A 142 9.61 6.91 4.16
N THR A 143 10.81 7.47 4.24
CA THR A 143 11.73 7.58 3.08
C THR A 143 12.25 6.20 2.66
N MET A 144 12.43 5.30 3.63
CA MET A 144 12.84 3.92 3.35
C MET A 144 11.64 3.09 2.85
N PRO A 145 11.78 2.40 1.70
CA PRO A 145 10.78 1.45 1.22
C PRO A 145 10.55 0.32 2.24
N GLU A 146 9.32 -0.17 2.33
CA GLU A 146 8.95 -1.25 3.26
C GLU A 146 9.76 -2.53 3.02
N LEU A 147 10.10 -2.82 1.76
CA LEU A 147 10.96 -3.95 1.39
C LEU A 147 12.38 -3.81 1.93
N ALA A 148 12.94 -2.61 1.91
CA ALA A 148 14.29 -2.37 2.45
C ALA A 148 14.32 -2.63 3.96
N TRP A 149 13.30 -2.14 4.69
CA TRP A 149 13.13 -2.45 6.11
C TRP A 149 12.98 -3.96 6.35
N ALA A 150 12.17 -4.64 5.55
CA ALA A 150 11.95 -6.07 5.70
C ALA A 150 13.24 -6.88 5.54
N VAL A 151 14.02 -6.62 4.47
CA VAL A 151 15.31 -7.30 4.25
C VAL A 151 16.28 -7.05 5.42
N MET A 152 16.40 -5.81 5.88
CA MET A 152 17.24 -5.49 7.03
C MET A 152 16.84 -6.26 8.29
N PHE A 153 15.54 -6.33 8.61
CA PHE A 153 15.07 -7.01 9.80
C PHE A 153 15.08 -8.53 9.67
N VAL A 154 14.91 -9.08 8.47
CA VAL A 154 15.10 -10.52 8.22
C VAL A 154 16.57 -10.89 8.43
N MET A 155 17.51 -10.04 8.02
CA MET A 155 18.94 -10.25 8.31
C MET A 155 19.25 -10.13 9.81
N ALA A 156 18.57 -9.25 10.53
CA ALA A 156 18.80 -9.02 11.96
C ALA A 156 18.15 -10.08 12.88
N PHE A 157 16.93 -10.49 12.57
CA PHE A 157 16.10 -11.36 13.44
C PHE A 157 15.86 -12.76 12.87
N GLY A 158 16.28 -13.01 11.63
CA GLY A 158 15.99 -14.24 10.90
C GLY A 158 14.67 -14.18 10.12
N VAL A 159 14.42 -15.25 9.35
CA VAL A 159 13.18 -15.42 8.56
C VAL A 159 11.99 -15.61 9.50
N GLY A 160 10.90 -14.89 9.25
CA GLY A 160 9.67 -15.00 10.03
C GLY A 160 8.78 -13.76 9.92
N THR A 161 7.62 -13.81 10.57
CA THR A 161 6.62 -12.73 10.51
C THR A 161 6.94 -11.51 11.36
N PHE A 162 7.79 -11.67 12.37
CA PHE A 162 8.25 -10.56 13.21
C PHE A 162 9.00 -9.46 12.42
N PRO A 163 10.00 -9.76 11.57
CA PRO A 163 10.61 -8.79 10.66
C PRO A 163 9.59 -8.00 9.83
N GLY A 164 8.60 -8.69 9.27
CA GLY A 164 7.53 -8.07 8.47
C GLY A 164 6.68 -7.12 9.30
N PHE A 165 6.28 -7.54 10.49
CA PHE A 165 5.55 -6.70 11.44
C PHE A 165 6.32 -5.42 11.79
N VAL A 166 7.61 -5.52 12.12
CA VAL A 166 8.44 -4.35 12.47
C VAL A 166 8.60 -3.42 11.27
N ALA A 167 8.89 -3.96 10.08
CA ALA A 167 9.03 -3.20 8.85
C ALA A 167 7.75 -2.39 8.52
N LEU A 168 6.60 -3.07 8.53
CA LEU A 168 5.31 -2.43 8.28
C LEU A 168 4.97 -1.39 9.35
N THR A 169 5.26 -1.68 10.62
CA THR A 169 4.97 -0.78 11.74
C THR A 169 5.75 0.53 11.60
N LEU A 170 7.07 0.46 11.37
CA LEU A 170 7.91 1.65 11.26
C LEU A 170 7.51 2.54 10.09
N HIS A 171 7.33 1.96 8.90
CA HIS A 171 6.90 2.72 7.74
C HIS A 171 5.48 3.30 7.93
N SER A 172 4.57 2.54 8.54
CA SER A 172 3.20 3.00 8.84
C SER A 172 3.17 4.12 9.88
N ILE A 173 4.03 4.10 10.90
CA ILE A 173 4.15 5.20 11.87
C ILE A 173 4.49 6.50 11.14
N GLY A 174 5.49 6.46 10.25
CA GLY A 174 5.89 7.61 9.45
C GLY A 174 4.75 8.16 8.59
N SER A 175 4.08 7.26 7.85
CA SER A 175 2.99 7.62 6.94
C SER A 175 1.74 8.13 7.66
N LEU A 176 1.26 7.42 8.68
CA LEU A 176 0.06 7.82 9.43
C LEU A 176 0.28 9.10 10.23
N THR A 177 1.46 9.28 10.84
CA THR A 177 1.74 10.51 11.60
C THR A 177 1.61 11.73 10.71
N LYS A 178 2.15 11.66 9.48
CA LYS A 178 2.05 12.72 8.48
C LYS A 178 0.60 13.06 8.16
N LEU A 179 -0.18 12.04 7.80
CA LEU A 179 -1.59 12.20 7.45
C LEU A 179 -2.43 12.73 8.61
N PHE A 180 -2.18 12.25 9.83
CA PHE A 180 -2.89 12.68 11.03
C PHE A 180 -2.58 14.12 11.40
N TYR A 181 -1.30 14.54 11.40
CA TYR A 181 -0.99 15.92 11.78
C TYR A 181 -1.50 16.92 10.73
N GLU A 182 -1.47 16.59 9.44
CA GLU A 182 -2.06 17.46 8.40
C GLU A 182 -3.57 17.59 8.57
N SER A 183 -4.24 16.49 8.96
CA SER A 183 -5.68 16.51 9.27
C SER A 183 -5.98 17.38 10.49
N ILE A 184 -5.12 17.31 11.51
CA ILE A 184 -5.23 18.15 12.70
C ILE A 184 -5.02 19.62 12.34
N GLU A 185 -4.07 19.95 11.47
CA GLU A 185 -3.80 21.32 11.02
C GLU A 185 -4.94 21.90 10.17
N ALA A 186 -5.67 21.05 9.44
CA ALA A 186 -6.74 21.46 8.54
C ALA A 186 -8.07 21.80 9.23
N ILE A 187 -8.24 21.50 10.52
CA ILE A 187 -9.53 21.72 11.21
C ILE A 187 -9.82 23.20 11.46
N SER A 188 -11.12 23.52 11.60
CA SER A 188 -11.57 24.86 11.94
C SER A 188 -11.53 25.07 13.45
N ASP A 189 -10.94 26.19 13.88
CA ASP A 189 -10.91 26.59 15.29
C ASP A 189 -12.23 27.26 15.75
N LYS A 190 -13.21 27.46 14.85
CA LYS A 190 -14.50 28.09 15.20
C LYS A 190 -15.27 27.34 16.31
N PRO A 191 -15.47 26.00 16.25
CA PRO A 191 -16.18 25.29 17.31
C PRO A 191 -15.44 25.29 18.65
N VAL A 192 -14.10 25.29 18.60
CA VAL A 192 -13.23 25.34 19.79
C VAL A 192 -13.37 26.68 20.50
N ARG A 193 -13.36 27.80 19.76
CA ARG A 193 -13.58 29.14 20.30
C ARG A 193 -15.00 29.31 20.85
N GLY A 194 -16.01 28.80 20.15
CA GLY A 194 -17.40 28.84 20.63
C GLY A 194 -17.56 28.16 21.99
N LEU A 195 -17.01 26.95 22.16
CA LEU A 195 -16.98 26.25 23.44
C LEU A 195 -16.15 26.99 24.50
N THR A 196 -15.05 27.64 24.12
CA THR A 196 -14.24 28.46 25.05
C THR A 196 -15.05 29.61 25.62
N SER A 197 -15.86 30.29 24.80
CA SER A 197 -16.72 31.40 25.22
C SER A 197 -17.81 30.98 26.23
N CYS A 198 -18.18 29.69 26.25
CA CYS A 198 -19.10 29.12 27.23
C CYS A 198 -18.42 28.66 28.53
N GLY A 199 -17.14 28.96 28.74
CA GLY A 199 -16.40 28.56 29.94
C GLY A 199 -15.96 27.09 29.98
N SER A 200 -15.88 26.42 28.82
CA SER A 200 -15.51 25.00 28.78
C SER A 200 -14.03 24.74 29.12
N SER A 201 -13.79 23.61 29.80
CA SER A 201 -12.45 23.14 30.13
C SER A 201 -11.68 22.63 28.89
N PRO A 202 -10.34 22.58 28.91
CA PRO A 202 -9.54 22.08 27.78
C PRO A 202 -9.94 20.67 27.31
N ILE A 203 -10.27 19.77 28.23
CA ILE A 203 -10.75 18.41 27.89
C ILE A 203 -12.10 18.44 27.18
N GLN A 204 -13.02 19.30 27.61
CA GLN A 204 -14.30 19.48 26.93
C GLN A 204 -14.11 20.01 25.51
N ARG A 205 -13.19 20.96 25.30
CA ARG A 205 -12.87 21.48 23.96
C ARG A 205 -12.30 20.38 23.06
N VAL A 206 -11.36 19.57 23.55
CA VAL A 206 -10.81 18.46 22.77
C VAL A 206 -11.89 17.44 22.43
N ARG A 207 -12.70 17.04 23.40
CA ARG A 207 -13.72 16.00 23.23
C ARG A 207 -14.89 16.43 22.35
N PHE A 208 -15.37 17.67 22.47
CA PHE A 208 -16.63 18.11 21.85
C PHE A 208 -16.45 19.05 20.64
N ALA A 209 -15.29 19.72 20.49
CA ALA A 209 -15.02 20.55 19.31
C ALA A 209 -13.97 19.95 18.38
N PHE A 210 -12.86 19.46 18.91
CA PHE A 210 -11.71 19.02 18.12
C PHE A 210 -11.89 17.59 17.58
N TRP A 211 -12.10 16.62 18.47
CA TRP A 211 -12.14 15.19 18.13
C TRP A 211 -13.23 14.85 17.10
N PRO A 212 -14.45 15.41 17.15
CA PRO A 212 -15.47 15.13 16.15
C PRO A 212 -15.07 15.55 14.73
N GLN A 213 -14.25 16.60 14.58
CA GLN A 213 -13.75 17.07 13.27
C GLN A 213 -12.66 16.15 12.71
N VAL A 214 -11.77 15.65 13.57
CA VAL A 214 -10.59 14.86 13.16
C VAL A 214 -10.90 13.36 13.01
N LYS A 215 -11.79 12.83 13.86
CA LYS A 215 -12.09 11.39 13.97
C LYS A 215 -12.45 10.74 12.62
N PRO A 216 -13.31 11.31 11.76
CA PRO A 216 -13.68 10.67 10.50
C PRO A 216 -12.49 10.47 9.57
N THR A 217 -11.64 11.50 9.46
CA THR A 217 -10.46 11.49 8.61
C THR A 217 -9.39 10.52 9.15
N VAL A 218 -9.12 10.55 10.45
CA VAL A 218 -8.17 9.63 11.09
C VAL A 218 -8.59 8.18 10.85
N LEU A 219 -9.84 7.85 11.12
CA LEU A 219 -10.33 6.48 10.98
C LEU A 219 -10.33 6.02 9.50
N SER A 220 -10.61 6.92 8.56
CA SER A 220 -10.48 6.64 7.12
C SER A 220 -9.05 6.27 6.73
N PHE A 221 -8.05 6.99 7.25
CA PHE A 221 -6.65 6.67 7.01
C PHE A 221 -6.19 5.38 7.69
N VAL A 222 -6.72 5.05 8.87
CA VAL A 222 -6.44 3.74 9.50
C VAL A 222 -6.93 2.59 8.61
N PHE A 223 -8.14 2.67 8.08
CA PHE A 223 -8.68 1.63 7.18
C PHE A 223 -7.91 1.54 5.87
N LEU A 224 -7.58 2.69 5.26
CA LEU A 224 -6.72 2.71 4.08
C LEU A 224 -5.35 2.09 4.36
N ARG A 225 -4.77 2.39 5.52
CA ARG A 225 -3.45 1.87 5.89
C ARG A 225 -3.48 0.37 6.18
N PHE A 226 -4.56 -0.14 6.74
CA PHE A 226 -4.77 -1.58 6.93
C PHE A 226 -4.74 -2.33 5.59
N GLU A 227 -5.50 -1.85 4.59
CA GLU A 227 -5.52 -2.41 3.24
C GLU A 227 -4.12 -2.42 2.60
N VAL A 228 -3.41 -1.29 2.69
CA VAL A 228 -2.04 -1.16 2.18
C VAL A 228 -1.09 -2.12 2.89
N ASN A 229 -1.13 -2.18 4.23
CA ASN A 229 -0.27 -3.05 5.01
C ASN A 229 -0.51 -4.53 4.71
N PHE A 230 -1.75 -4.94 4.43
CA PHE A 230 -2.05 -6.30 4.00
C PHE A 230 -1.39 -6.61 2.66
N ARG A 231 -1.59 -5.74 1.65
CA ARG A 231 -0.96 -5.89 0.33
C ARG A 231 0.56 -5.93 0.46
N SER A 232 1.15 -5.01 1.21
CA SER A 232 2.59 -4.98 1.44
C SER A 232 3.10 -6.23 2.14
N SER A 233 2.39 -6.74 3.16
CA SER A 233 2.78 -7.96 3.86
C SER A 233 2.93 -9.16 2.93
N THR A 234 2.08 -9.29 1.89
CA THR A 234 2.22 -10.36 0.88
C THR A 234 3.51 -10.24 0.07
N ILE A 235 3.95 -9.01 -0.25
CA ILE A 235 5.20 -8.77 -0.99
C ILE A 235 6.41 -8.98 -0.07
N LEU A 236 6.33 -8.52 1.18
CA LEU A 236 7.38 -8.68 2.18
C LEU A 236 7.64 -10.17 2.49
N GLY A 237 6.61 -11.02 2.43
CA GLY A 237 6.79 -12.47 2.59
C GLY A 237 7.75 -13.09 1.57
N LEU A 238 7.85 -12.51 0.36
CA LEU A 238 8.77 -12.99 -0.69
C LEU A 238 10.25 -12.87 -0.28
N VAL A 239 10.58 -11.92 0.61
CA VAL A 239 11.95 -11.69 1.09
C VAL A 239 12.23 -12.38 2.45
N GLY A 240 11.35 -13.29 2.88
CA GLY A 240 11.51 -14.04 4.13
C GLY A 240 10.81 -13.40 5.34
N ALA A 241 9.91 -12.44 5.13
CA ALA A 241 9.11 -11.85 6.21
C ALA A 241 7.86 -12.68 6.59
N GLY A 242 7.82 -13.97 6.23
CA GLY A 242 6.77 -14.90 6.62
C GLY A 242 5.42 -14.76 5.89
N GLY A 243 4.41 -15.49 6.37
CA GLY A 243 3.05 -15.47 5.87
C GLY A 243 2.87 -16.02 4.45
N ILE A 244 1.76 -15.65 3.80
CA ILE A 244 1.38 -16.20 2.48
C ILE A 244 2.38 -15.86 1.37
N GLY A 245 3.09 -14.73 1.49
CA GLY A 245 4.10 -14.33 0.52
C GLY A 245 5.28 -15.30 0.47
N GLN A 246 5.71 -15.82 1.62
CA GLN A 246 6.82 -16.78 1.67
C GLN A 246 6.43 -18.12 1.03
N GLU A 247 5.19 -18.56 1.24
CA GLU A 247 4.63 -19.74 0.60
C GLU A 247 4.49 -19.57 -0.91
N LEU A 248 4.06 -18.38 -1.37
CA LEU A 248 4.04 -18.04 -2.79
C LEU A 248 5.44 -18.14 -3.40
N MET A 249 6.45 -17.53 -2.77
CA MET A 249 7.85 -17.58 -3.24
C MET A 249 8.39 -19.01 -3.27
N THR A 250 8.02 -19.82 -2.29
CA THR A 250 8.42 -21.23 -2.22
C THR A 250 7.82 -22.02 -3.39
N ASN A 251 6.53 -21.83 -3.71
CA ASN A 251 5.90 -22.52 -4.83
C ASN A 251 6.45 -22.08 -6.18
N ILE A 252 6.75 -20.78 -6.35
CA ILE A 252 7.43 -20.26 -7.54
C ILE A 252 8.79 -20.93 -7.70
N SER A 253 9.59 -20.98 -6.62
CA SER A 253 10.93 -21.56 -6.64
C SER A 253 10.94 -23.07 -6.92
N LEU A 254 9.86 -23.77 -6.54
CA LEU A 254 9.67 -25.20 -6.79
C LEU A 254 8.98 -25.51 -8.13
N GLY A 255 8.61 -24.51 -8.92
CA GLY A 255 7.88 -24.70 -10.20
C GLY A 255 6.47 -25.28 -10.03
N ARG A 256 5.83 -25.08 -8.87
CA ARG A 256 4.48 -25.58 -8.56
C ARG A 256 3.40 -24.60 -9.02
N ASN A 257 3.20 -24.50 -10.32
CA ASN A 257 2.31 -23.50 -10.92
C ASN A 257 0.84 -23.61 -10.49
N ASP A 258 0.38 -24.83 -10.22
CA ASP A 258 -0.93 -25.11 -9.63
C ASP A 258 -1.10 -24.45 -8.25
N GLN A 259 -0.03 -24.47 -7.43
CA GLN A 259 -0.03 -23.86 -6.10
C GLN A 259 0.20 -22.35 -6.16
N VAL A 260 0.94 -21.86 -7.17
CA VAL A 260 1.07 -20.43 -7.43
C VAL A 260 -0.28 -19.82 -7.77
N SER A 261 -1.04 -20.42 -8.69
CA SER A 261 -2.35 -19.87 -9.09
C SER A 261 -3.37 -19.85 -7.98
N ILE A 262 -3.50 -20.92 -7.19
CA ILE A 262 -4.46 -20.91 -6.08
C ILE A 262 -4.07 -19.88 -5.02
N THR A 263 -2.77 -19.74 -4.73
CA THR A 263 -2.26 -18.75 -3.75
C THR A 263 -2.55 -17.34 -4.22
N LEU A 264 -2.30 -17.03 -5.51
CA LEU A 264 -2.62 -15.74 -6.10
C LEU A 264 -4.13 -15.46 -6.09
N MET A 265 -4.96 -16.46 -6.44
CA MET A 265 -6.42 -16.33 -6.39
C MET A 265 -6.89 -16.01 -4.98
N LEU A 266 -6.37 -16.71 -3.96
CA LEU A 266 -6.71 -16.44 -2.56
C LEU A 266 -6.31 -15.02 -2.14
N ILE A 267 -5.10 -14.56 -2.50
CA ILE A 267 -4.66 -13.19 -2.22
C ILE A 267 -5.62 -12.19 -2.87
N ILE A 268 -5.98 -12.37 -4.15
CA ILE A 268 -6.91 -11.49 -4.87
C ILE A 268 -8.28 -11.44 -4.18
N ILE A 269 -8.83 -12.60 -3.81
CA ILE A 269 -10.13 -12.68 -3.11
C ILE A 269 -10.06 -11.91 -1.79
N VAL A 270 -9.03 -12.16 -0.97
CA VAL A 270 -8.90 -11.52 0.34
C VAL A 270 -8.67 -10.02 0.21
N VAL A 271 -7.81 -9.57 -0.71
CA VAL A 271 -7.61 -8.14 -1.01
C VAL A 271 -8.93 -7.49 -1.44
N GLY A 272 -9.69 -8.14 -2.33
CA GLY A 272 -10.99 -7.64 -2.79
C GLY A 272 -12.02 -7.51 -1.66
N ILE A 273 -12.05 -8.48 -0.74
CA ILE A 273 -12.90 -8.42 0.46
C ILE A 273 -12.47 -7.27 1.37
N ILE A 274 -11.17 -7.14 1.65
CA ILE A 274 -10.62 -6.08 2.52
C ILE A 274 -10.90 -4.70 1.93
N ASP A 275 -10.67 -4.48 0.63
CA ASP A 275 -10.91 -3.20 -0.02
C ASP A 275 -12.41 -2.84 -0.03
N SER A 276 -13.28 -3.81 -0.36
CA SER A 276 -14.74 -3.61 -0.33
C SER A 276 -15.22 -3.23 1.08
N LEU A 277 -14.78 -3.96 2.10
CA LEU A 277 -15.13 -3.69 3.50
C LEU A 277 -14.59 -2.33 3.96
N SER A 278 -13.33 -2.02 3.63
CA SER A 278 -12.70 -0.74 3.93
C SER A 278 -13.42 0.41 3.24
N GLY A 279 -13.87 0.23 2.00
CA GLY A 279 -14.69 1.19 1.26
C GLY A 279 -16.02 1.49 1.94
N VAL A 280 -16.75 0.46 2.38
CA VAL A 280 -18.03 0.61 3.10
C VAL A 280 -17.83 1.33 4.43
N LEU A 281 -16.81 0.93 5.20
CA LEU A 281 -16.50 1.54 6.49
C LEU A 281 -16.09 3.01 6.34
N ARG A 282 -15.21 3.33 5.36
CA ARG A 282 -14.81 4.71 5.05
C ARG A 282 -16.02 5.58 4.67
N LYS A 283 -16.93 5.08 3.82
CA LYS A 283 -18.16 5.81 3.46
C LYS A 283 -19.02 6.12 4.68
N LYS A 284 -19.29 5.13 5.54
CA LYS A 284 -20.10 5.32 6.75
C LYS A 284 -19.50 6.34 7.71
N VAL A 285 -18.19 6.34 7.85
CA VAL A 285 -17.43 7.24 8.73
C VAL A 285 -17.43 8.68 8.20
N ILE A 286 -17.24 8.86 6.89
CA ILE A 286 -17.16 10.20 6.25
C ILE A 286 -18.55 10.81 6.05
N SER A 287 -19.56 10.02 5.68
CA SER A 287 -20.92 10.52 5.44
C SER A 287 -21.67 10.89 6.72
N GLY A 288 -21.00 10.84 7.89
CA GLY A 288 -21.60 11.13 9.18
C GLY A 288 -22.84 10.29 9.44
N GLY A 289 -22.84 9.02 9.02
CA GLY A 289 -24.01 8.16 9.03
C GLY A 289 -24.57 7.96 10.44
N ALA A 290 -25.60 8.76 10.73
CA ALA A 290 -26.66 8.67 11.75
C ALA A 290 -26.33 7.94 13.06
#